data_AF-A0A9P0PX69-F1
#
_entry.id   AF-A0A9P0PX69-F1
#
_cell.length_a   1.000
_cell.length_b   1.000
_cell.length_c   1.000
_cell.angle_alpha   90.00
_cell.angle_beta   90.00
_cell.angle_gamma   90.00
#
_symmetry.space_group_name_H-M   'P 1'
#
loop_
_entity.id
_entity.type
_entity.pdbx_description
1 polymer ?
#
loop_
_entity_poly.entity_id
_entity_poly.type
_entity_poly.pdbx_seq_one_letter_code
_entity_poly.pdbx_strand_id
1 'polypeptide(L)'
;MHGAEIVKYALLPIGQLSEEAQESLNKDIKKYRLNNARKCSRESNLRDIFNRLLVTSDEFLSSIRKLPQRPAKPLHKESLQLLKQPEVTRQETRKDFRFGYKWDNIRIRIE
;
A
#
# COMPACT_ATOMS: atom_id res chain seq x y z
N MET A 1 14.24 9.65 27.66
CA MET A 1 15.04 10.17 26.53
C MET A 1 15.49 8.98 25.67
N HIS A 2 14.70 8.54 24.68
CA HIS A 2 14.98 7.28 23.94
C HIS A 2 14.91 7.41 22.41
N GLY A 3 14.60 8.60 21.88
CA GLY A 3 14.41 8.77 20.43
C GLY A 3 15.65 8.39 19.61
N ALA A 4 16.84 8.81 20.05
CA ALA A 4 18.09 8.47 19.37
C ALA A 4 18.41 6.96 19.43
N GLU A 5 18.11 6.30 20.54
CA GLU A 5 18.28 4.85 20.69
C GLU A 5 17.33 4.08 19.77
N ILE A 6 16.06 4.50 19.71
CA ILE A 6 15.05 3.92 18.81
C ILE A 6 15.49 4.10 17.35
N VAL A 7 15.93 5.30 16.94
CA VAL A 7 16.44 5.54 15.58
C VAL A 7 17.64 4.66 15.26
N LYS A 8 18.55 4.45 16.23
CA LYS A 8 19.77 3.66 16.03
C LYS A 8 19.50 2.15 15.91
N TYR A 9 18.53 1.63 16.66
CA TYR A 9 18.25 0.19 16.72
C TYR A 9 17.03 -0.25 15.90
N ALA A 10 16.24 0.68 15.36
CA ALA A 10 15.11 0.33 14.50
C ALA A 10 15.59 -0.31 13.19
N LEU A 11 14.97 -1.44 12.83
CA LEU A 11 15.26 -2.17 11.59
C LEU A 11 14.79 -1.40 10.34
N LEU A 12 13.70 -0.63 10.47
CA LEU A 12 13.09 0.14 9.39
C LEU A 12 13.04 1.62 9.74
N PRO A 13 13.07 2.53 8.74
CA PRO A 13 12.83 3.95 8.95
C PRO A 13 11.54 4.17 9.75
N ILE A 14 11.60 5.02 10.77
CA ILE A 14 10.49 5.24 11.72
C ILE A 14 9.19 5.65 11.00
N GLY A 15 9.27 6.40 9.91
CA GLY A 15 8.09 6.77 9.11
C GLY A 15 7.37 5.57 8.49
N GLN A 16 8.07 4.48 8.16
CA GLN A 16 7.44 3.24 7.66
C GLN A 16 6.75 2.44 8.77
N LEU A 17 7.15 2.65 10.03
CA LEU A 17 6.54 2.04 11.22
C LEU A 17 5.40 2.89 11.80
N SER A 18 4.97 3.92 11.09
CA SER A 18 3.95 4.87 11.55
C SER A 18 2.54 4.26 11.57
N GLU A 19 1.73 4.67 12.55
CA GLU A 19 0.31 4.29 12.67
C GLU A 19 -0.59 5.00 11.63
N GLU A 20 -0.10 6.06 10.98
CA GLU A 20 -0.89 6.88 10.04
C GLU A 20 -1.52 6.06 8.89
N ALA A 21 -0.84 4.99 8.45
CA ALA A 21 -1.37 4.09 7.44
C ALA A 21 -2.62 3.33 7.93
N GLN A 22 -2.60 2.87 9.19
CA GLN A 22 -3.73 2.19 9.81
C GLN A 22 -4.90 3.15 10.06
N GLU A 23 -4.62 4.36 10.53
CA GLU A 23 -5.66 5.39 10.70
C GLU A 23 -6.33 5.78 9.38
N SER A 24 -5.55 5.82 8.30
CA SER A 24 -6.08 6.06 6.95
C SER A 24 -7.03 4.95 6.53
N LEU A 25 -6.67 3.68 6.77
CA LEU A 25 -7.56 2.55 6.51
C LEU A 25 -8.83 2.58 7.36
N ASN A 26 -8.77 3.04 8.61
CA ASN A 26 -9.96 3.19 9.45
C ASN A 26 -10.97 4.18 8.86
N LYS A 27 -10.51 5.23 8.17
CA LYS A 27 -11.38 6.15 7.42
C LYS A 27 -12.03 5.46 6.23
N ASP A 28 -11.26 4.65 5.50
CA ASP A 28 -11.77 3.87 4.36
C ASP A 28 -12.79 2.82 4.79
N ILE A 29 -12.60 2.15 5.92
CA ILE A 29 -13.58 1.20 6.49
C ILE A 29 -14.93 1.89 6.71
N LYS A 30 -14.95 3.08 7.32
CA LYS A 30 -16.18 3.85 7.52
C LYS A 30 -16.85 4.20 6.18
N LYS A 31 -16.06 4.60 5.18
CA LYS A 31 -16.52 4.91 3.83
C LYS A 31 -17.12 3.70 3.11
N TYR A 32 -16.44 2.55 3.14
CA TYR A 32 -16.91 1.32 2.51
C TYR A 32 -18.17 0.79 3.17
N ARG A 33 -18.26 0.89 4.50
CA ARG A 33 -19.47 0.52 5.23
C ARG A 33 -20.70 1.34 4.82
N LEU A 34 -20.52 2.63 4.54
CA LEU A 34 -21.62 3.52 4.15
C LEU A 34 -22.07 3.27 2.71
N ASN A 35 -21.12 3.12 1.79
CA ASN A 35 -21.35 3.25 0.34
C ASN A 35 -21.25 1.94 -0.44
N ASN A 36 -20.57 0.92 0.08
CA ASN A 36 -20.21 -0.27 -0.71
C ASN A 36 -20.68 -1.59 -0.10
N ALA A 37 -21.07 -1.59 1.18
CA ALA A 37 -21.49 -2.80 1.88
C ALA A 37 -23.01 -2.92 1.95
N ARG A 38 -23.52 -4.14 1.81
CA ARG A 38 -24.95 -4.42 2.00
C ARG A 38 -25.36 -4.13 3.44
N LYS A 39 -26.58 -3.61 3.63
CA LYS A 39 -27.16 -3.24 4.93
C LYS A 39 -28.22 -4.24 5.41
N CYS A 40 -28.15 -5.48 4.90
CA CYS A 40 -29.13 -6.53 5.17
C CYS A 40 -28.81 -7.31 6.46
N SER A 41 -27.52 -7.60 6.71
CA SER A 41 -27.07 -8.26 7.94
C SER A 41 -25.66 -7.81 8.30
N ARG A 42 -25.29 -7.94 9.58
CA ARG A 42 -23.94 -7.59 10.07
C ARG A 42 -22.87 -8.42 9.37
N GLU A 43 -23.12 -9.72 9.20
CA GLU A 43 -22.20 -10.64 8.54
C GLU A 43 -21.96 -10.27 7.08
N SER A 44 -23.05 -10.02 6.34
CA SER A 44 -22.94 -9.59 4.94
C SER A 44 -22.20 -8.25 4.82
N ASN A 45 -22.48 -7.32 5.74
CA ASN A 45 -21.81 -6.03 5.78
C ASN A 45 -20.29 -6.16 5.98
N LEU A 46 -19.87 -6.96 6.98
CA LEU A 46 -18.46 -7.20 7.27
C LEU A 46 -17.77 -7.94 6.13
N ARG A 47 -18.42 -8.92 5.52
CA ARG A 47 -17.89 -9.65 4.37
C ARG A 47 -17.61 -8.72 3.19
N ASP A 48 -18.54 -7.82 2.88
CA ASP A 48 -18.40 -6.87 1.78
C ASP A 48 -17.27 -5.86 2.05
N ILE A 49 -17.15 -5.36 3.29
CA ILE A 49 -16.04 -4.47 3.70
C ILE A 49 -14.71 -5.20 3.58
N PHE A 50 -14.61 -6.43 4.10
CA PHE A 50 -13.39 -7.21 4.07
C PHE A 50 -12.93 -7.50 2.64
N ASN A 51 -13.84 -7.93 1.78
CA ASN A 51 -13.54 -8.14 0.36
C ASN A 51 -13.03 -6.86 -0.32
N ARG A 52 -13.62 -5.70 0.00
CA ARG A 52 -13.13 -4.43 -0.54
C ARG A 52 -11.72 -4.10 -0.04
N LEU A 53 -11.43 -4.34 1.24
CA LEU A 53 -10.09 -4.14 1.80
C LEU A 53 -9.05 -5.02 1.11
N LEU A 54 -9.37 -6.30 0.86
CA LEU A 54 -8.48 -7.22 0.14
C LEU A 54 -8.14 -6.71 -1.27
N VAL A 55 -9.14 -6.24 -2.00
CA VAL A 55 -8.93 -5.65 -3.34
C VAL A 55 -8.06 -4.40 -3.27
N THR A 56 -8.20 -3.59 -2.21
CA THR A 56 -7.40 -2.37 -2.06
C THR A 56 -5.95 -2.64 -1.66
N SER A 57 -5.69 -3.74 -0.96
CA SER A 57 -4.33 -4.16 -0.56
C SER A 57 -3.60 -4.95 -1.64
N ASP A 58 -4.29 -5.41 -2.68
CA ASP A 58 -3.67 -6.19 -3.76
C ASP A 58 -2.57 -5.40 -4.48
N GLU A 59 -1.37 -5.96 -4.55
CA GLU A 59 -0.17 -5.30 -5.09
C GLU A 59 -0.29 -5.03 -6.60
N PHE A 60 -0.80 -6.00 -7.34
CA PHE A 60 -0.97 -5.89 -8.79
C PHE A 60 -1.96 -4.78 -9.15
N LEU A 61 -3.13 -4.78 -8.50
CA LEU A 61 -4.12 -3.73 -8.67
C LEU A 61 -3.62 -2.39 -8.13
N SER A 62 -2.79 -2.37 -7.08
CA SER A 62 -2.18 -1.14 -6.57
C SER A 62 -1.22 -0.52 -7.60
N SER A 63 -0.42 -1.34 -8.28
CA SER A 63 0.54 -0.89 -9.29
C SER A 63 -0.14 -0.23 -10.50
N ILE A 64 -1.31 -0.75 -10.92
CA ILE A 64 -2.05 -0.24 -12.09
C ILE A 64 -2.89 1.00 -11.76
N ARG A 65 -3.26 1.19 -10.49
CA ARG A 65 -4.13 2.30 -10.06
C ARG A 65 -3.43 3.66 -10.22
N LYS A 66 -4.09 4.58 -10.93
CA LYS A 66 -3.65 5.99 -11.01
C LYS A 66 -3.96 6.70 -9.69
N LEU A 67 -2.92 7.07 -8.94
CA LEU A 67 -3.04 7.80 -7.68
C LEU A 67 -2.70 9.29 -7.88
N PRO A 68 -3.42 10.20 -7.20
CA PRO A 68 -3.06 11.61 -7.19
C PRO A 68 -1.75 11.79 -6.41
N GLN A 69 -0.78 12.44 -7.05
CA GLN A 69 0.50 12.74 -6.40
C GLN A 69 0.36 13.97 -5.51
N ARG A 70 0.86 13.85 -4.27
CA ARG A 70 0.93 15.00 -3.36
C ARG A 70 2.25 15.75 -3.60
N PRO A 71 2.22 17.08 -3.77
CA PRO A 71 3.46 17.84 -3.89
C PRO A 71 4.26 17.75 -2.60
N ALA A 72 5.58 17.55 -2.72
CA ALA A 72 6.48 17.53 -1.59
C ALA A 72 6.56 18.93 -0.97
N LYS A 73 6.49 19.01 0.37
CA LYS A 73 6.72 20.24 1.10
C LYS A 73 8.21 20.38 1.41
N PRO A 74 8.80 21.58 1.28
CA PRO A 74 10.20 21.79 1.62
C PRO A 74 10.44 21.57 3.11
N LEU A 75 11.55 20.92 3.46
CA LEU A 75 11.99 20.73 4.84
C LEU A 75 12.81 21.93 5.33
N HIS A 76 12.87 22.10 6.65
CA HIS A 76 13.73 23.11 7.26
C HIS A 76 15.22 22.80 7.05
N LYS A 77 16.05 23.84 6.97
CA LYS A 77 17.50 23.71 6.70
C LYS A 77 18.21 22.85 7.76
N GLU A 78 17.86 23.02 9.03
CA GLU A 78 18.42 22.24 10.14
C GLU A 78 18.06 20.75 10.03
N SER A 79 16.82 20.44 9.62
CA SER A 79 16.40 19.05 9.43
C SER A 79 17.17 18.38 8.30
N LEU A 80 17.47 19.11 7.22
CA LEU A 80 18.27 18.60 6.10
C LEU A 80 19.70 18.26 6.52
N GLN A 81 20.30 19.01 7.45
CA GLN A 81 21.65 18.72 7.95
C GLN A 81 21.72 17.43 8.77
N LEU A 82 20.59 17.00 9.37
CA LEU A 82 20.50 15.81 10.20
C LEU A 82 20.19 14.53 9.40
N LEU A 83 19.65 14.65 8.19
CA LEU A 83 19.27 13.51 7.37
C LEU A 83 20.50 12.93 6.65
N LYS A 84 20.76 11.64 6.88
CA LYS A 84 21.70 10.87 6.07
C LYS A 84 20.95 10.29 4.86
N GLN A 85 21.52 10.42 3.67
CA GLN A 85 20.97 9.74 2.49
C GLN A 85 21.18 8.23 2.66
N PRO A 86 20.19 7.39 2.34
CA PRO A 86 20.39 5.94 2.36
C PRO A 86 21.35 5.55 1.23
N GLU A 87 22.36 4.74 1.55
CA GLU A 87 23.22 4.09 0.55
C GLU A 87 22.38 3.01 -0.16
N VAL A 88 21.63 3.41 -1.17
CA VAL A 88 20.89 2.46 -2.00
C VAL A 88 21.90 1.77 -2.91
N THR A 89 22.37 0.59 -2.51
CA THR A 89 22.92 -0.35 -3.48
C THR A 89 21.80 -0.65 -4.45
N ARG A 90 21.89 -0.16 -5.69
CA ARG A 90 20.98 -0.55 -6.77
C ARG A 90 21.12 -2.06 -6.96
N GLN A 91 20.31 -2.83 -6.25
CA GLN A 91 20.05 -4.20 -6.67
C GLN A 91 19.33 -4.06 -8.00
N GLU A 92 19.96 -4.60 -9.04
CA GLU A 92 19.42 -4.62 -10.39
C GLU A 92 17.95 -5.02 -10.31
N THR A 93 17.08 -4.17 -10.87
CA THR A 93 15.68 -4.50 -11.04
C THR A 93 15.59 -5.91 -11.60
N ARG A 94 15.04 -6.86 -10.86
CA ARG A 94 14.55 -8.10 -11.46
C ARG A 94 13.56 -7.68 -12.54
N LYS A 95 14.01 -7.66 -13.80
CA LYS A 95 13.19 -7.41 -14.99
C LYS A 95 12.26 -8.60 -15.31
N ASP A 96 12.02 -9.47 -14.34
CA ASP A 96 11.29 -10.72 -14.51
C ASP A 96 10.13 -10.82 -13.50
N PHE A 97 9.18 -9.89 -13.60
CA PHE A 97 7.78 -10.20 -13.32
C PHE A 97 6.99 -10.13 -14.63
N ARG A 98 7.47 -10.87 -15.65
CA ARG A 98 6.58 -11.36 -16.69
C ARG A 98 5.75 -12.47 -16.04
N PHE A 99 4.55 -12.14 -15.57
CA PHE A 99 3.53 -13.16 -15.34
C PHE A 99 3.26 -13.83 -16.68
N GLY A 100 3.95 -14.94 -16.93
CA GLY A 100 3.78 -15.78 -18.11
C GLY A 100 2.47 -16.54 -18.02
N TYR A 101 1.34 -15.83 -18.17
CA TYR A 101 0.11 -16.47 -18.63
C TYR A 101 0.06 -16.32 -20.14
N LYS A 102 0.55 -17.35 -20.81
CA LYS A 102 0.39 -17.53 -22.25
C LYS A 102 -1.05 -17.95 -22.51
N TRP A 103 -1.95 -16.99 -22.71
CA TRP A 103 -3.36 -17.23 -23.05
C TRP A 103 -3.57 -17.64 -24.52
N ASP A 104 -2.66 -18.42 -25.10
CA ASP A 104 -2.73 -18.74 -26.54
C ASP A 104 -3.47 -20.04 -26.86
N ASN A 105 -4.04 -20.77 -25.89
CA ASN A 105 -4.69 -22.05 -26.17
C ASN A 105 -6.01 -22.27 -25.41
N ILE A 106 -6.94 -21.32 -25.46
CA ILE A 106 -8.36 -21.62 -25.24
C ILE A 106 -9.08 -21.41 -26.58
N ARG A 107 -8.98 -22.40 -27.46
CA ARG A 107 -9.99 -22.57 -28.52
C ARG A 107 -11.23 -23.16 -27.85
N ILE A 108 -12.22 -22.31 -27.58
CA ILE A 108 -13.58 -22.78 -27.37
C ILE A 108 -14.02 -23.37 -28.71
N ARG A 109 -14.10 -24.69 -28.77
CA ARG A 109 -14.68 -25.41 -29.90
C ARG A 109 -16.19 -25.32 -29.74
N ILE A 110 -16.82 -24.50 -30.57
CA ILE A 110 -18.27 -24.54 -30.77
C ILE A 110 -18.48 -25.60 -31.85
N GLU A 111 -18.97 -26.77 -31.43
CA GLU A 111 -19.69 -27.72 -32.28
C GLU A 111 -21.11 -27.82 -31.72
#